data_AF-H3H856-F1
#
_entry.id   AF-H3H856-F1
#
_cell.length_a   1.000
_cell.length_b   1.000
_cell.length_c   1.000
_cell.angle_alpha   90.00
_cell.angle_beta   90.00
_cell.angle_gamma   90.00
#
_symmetry.space_group_name_H-M   'P 1'
#
loop_
_entity.id
_entity.type
_entity.pdbx_description
1 polymer ?
#
loop_
_entity_poly.entity_id
_entity_poly.type
_entity_poly.pdbx_seq_one_letter_code
_entity_poly.pdbx_strand_id
1 'polypeptide(L)'
;MGVYTDLGLYLTNRQLHSSAFASSYELLYQMQTEIEAFLEVPQPQKDAETRRQSAVLALQNLDKVPKESFDGPSADSTEPVCCICLNEEDPTDDGLASLVQLPCHHHFHEDCVIDWFSASTTCPLCRRSTTSPTA
;
A
#
# COMPACT_ATOMS: atom_id res chain seq x y z
N MET A 1 -18.89 18.48 -20.61
CA MET A 1 -18.31 17.32 -21.33
C MET A 1 -17.91 17.63 -22.80
N GLY A 2 -17.99 18.89 -23.29
CA GLY A 2 -17.72 19.21 -24.71
C GLY A 2 -16.38 19.87 -25.04
N VAL A 3 -15.61 20.33 -24.04
CA VAL A 3 -14.35 21.08 -24.27
C VAL A 3 -13.12 20.16 -24.45
N TYR A 4 -13.15 18.97 -23.85
CA TYR A 4 -12.04 18.00 -23.95
C TYR A 4 -11.98 17.33 -25.33
N THR A 5 -13.15 17.18 -25.97
CA THR A 5 -13.26 16.64 -27.33
C THR A 5 -12.71 17.59 -28.39
N ASP A 6 -12.83 18.91 -28.19
CA ASP A 6 -12.30 19.93 -29.11
C ASP A 6 -10.77 19.98 -29.11
N LEU A 7 -10.14 19.75 -27.96
CA LEU A 7 -8.68 19.77 -27.82
C LEU A 7 -8.03 18.56 -28.50
N GLY A 8 -8.59 17.35 -28.31
CA GLY A 8 -8.12 16.14 -29.00
C GLY A 8 -8.31 16.17 -30.52
N LEU A 9 -9.39 16.80 -31.01
CA LEU A 9 -9.65 16.98 -32.45
C LEU A 9 -8.68 17.99 -33.08
N TYR A 10 -8.28 19.04 -32.36
CA TYR A 10 -7.31 20.00 -32.85
C TYR A 10 -5.90 19.39 -32.89
N LEU A 11 -5.48 18.64 -31.85
CA LEU A 11 -4.17 17.94 -31.81
C LEU A 11 -3.97 16.98 -32.99
N THR A 12 -5.04 16.41 -33.51
CA THR A 12 -5.01 15.44 -34.60
C THR A 12 -5.17 16.08 -35.98
N ASN A 13 -5.60 17.36 -36.05
CA ASN A 13 -5.87 18.07 -37.30
C ASN A 13 -4.85 19.18 -37.60
N ARG A 14 -3.80 18.79 -38.32
CA ARG A 14 -2.65 19.63 -38.70
C ARG A 14 -3.00 20.89 -39.50
N GLN A 15 -4.21 20.99 -40.08
CA GLN A 15 -4.67 22.16 -40.83
C GLN A 15 -5.07 23.33 -39.91
N LEU A 16 -5.53 23.04 -38.68
CA LEU A 16 -5.98 24.07 -37.73
C LEU A 16 -4.80 24.80 -37.07
N HIS A 17 -3.64 24.14 -36.98
CA HIS A 17 -2.38 24.69 -36.47
C HIS A 17 -1.82 25.88 -37.29
N SER A 18 -2.38 26.18 -38.47
CA SER A 18 -1.97 27.29 -39.33
C SER A 18 -2.81 28.56 -39.15
N SER A 19 -3.83 28.55 -38.29
CA SER A 19 -4.77 29.67 -38.12
C SER A 19 -4.28 30.71 -37.10
N ALA A 20 -4.89 31.91 -37.10
CA ALA A 20 -4.54 33.04 -36.22
C ALA A 20 -4.63 32.76 -34.69
N PHE A 21 -5.12 31.58 -34.29
CA PHE A 21 -5.27 31.14 -32.91
C PHE A 21 -4.19 30.15 -32.44
N ALA A 22 -3.16 29.90 -33.26
CA ALA A 22 -2.11 28.92 -32.95
C ALA A 22 -1.39 29.16 -31.61
N SER A 23 -1.14 30.42 -31.24
CA SER A 23 -0.41 30.77 -30.01
C SER A 23 -1.23 30.60 -28.73
N SER A 24 -2.52 30.95 -28.74
CA SER A 24 -3.40 30.74 -27.58
C SER A 24 -3.67 29.25 -27.36
N TYR A 25 -3.71 28.48 -28.44
CA TYR A 25 -3.85 27.03 -28.37
C TYR A 25 -2.59 26.34 -27.82
N GLU A 26 -1.40 26.78 -28.25
CA GLU A 26 -0.13 26.26 -27.74
C GLU A 26 -0.01 26.45 -26.22
N LEU A 27 -0.44 27.61 -25.71
CA LEU A 27 -0.51 27.86 -24.27
C LEU A 27 -1.50 26.92 -23.55
N LEU A 28 -2.68 26.69 -24.12
CA LEU A 28 -3.66 25.77 -23.53
C LEU A 28 -3.16 24.33 -23.52
N TYR A 29 -2.47 23.89 -24.57
CA TYR A 29 -1.86 22.57 -24.63
C TYR A 29 -0.73 22.42 -23.61
N GLN A 30 0.11 23.45 -23.46
CA GLN A 30 1.15 23.46 -22.43
C GLN A 30 0.53 23.35 -21.03
N MET A 31 -0.48 24.18 -20.73
CA MET A 31 -1.20 24.13 -19.45
C MET A 31 -1.84 22.76 -19.22
N GLN A 32 -2.47 22.18 -20.23
CA GLN A 32 -3.05 20.83 -20.13
C GLN A 32 -1.96 19.80 -19.82
N THR A 33 -0.84 19.83 -20.54
CA THR A 33 0.26 18.87 -20.37
C THR A 33 0.85 18.98 -18.97
N GLU A 34 1.04 20.19 -18.45
CA GLU A 34 1.54 20.42 -17.10
C GLU A 34 0.56 19.93 -16.03
N ILE A 35 -0.74 20.16 -16.23
CA ILE A 35 -1.79 19.66 -15.33
C ILE A 35 -1.85 18.14 -15.36
N GLU A 36 -1.80 17.52 -16.54
CA GLU A 36 -1.79 16.06 -16.68
C GLU A 36 -0.56 15.44 -16.01
N ALA A 37 0.62 16.04 -16.21
CA ALA A 37 1.84 15.60 -15.55
C ALA A 37 1.78 15.77 -14.02
N PHE A 38 1.13 16.84 -13.53
CA PHE A 38 0.94 17.06 -12.09
C PHE A 38 -0.06 16.06 -11.48
N LEU A 39 -1.12 15.72 -12.21
CA LEU A 39 -2.14 14.78 -11.77
C LEU A 39 -1.69 13.31 -11.93
N GLU A 40 -0.65 13.05 -12.72
CA GLU A 40 -0.11 11.70 -12.86
C GLU A 40 0.55 11.23 -11.56
N VAL A 41 0.03 10.11 -11.02
CA VAL A 41 0.65 9.43 -9.88
C VAL A 41 2.02 8.87 -10.30
N PRO A 42 3.13 9.24 -9.63
CA PRO A 42 4.46 8.72 -9.95
C PRO A 42 4.53 7.20 -9.91
N GLN A 43 5.24 6.58 -10.87
CA GLN A 43 5.42 5.12 -10.92
C GLN A 43 5.91 4.50 -9.59
N PRO A 44 6.87 5.11 -8.86
CA PRO A 44 7.30 4.57 -7.58
C PRO A 44 6.17 4.43 -6.55
N GLN A 45 5.16 5.32 -6.59
CA GLN A 45 4.00 5.25 -5.71
C GLN A 45 3.03 4.14 -6.14
N LYS A 46 2.79 3.97 -7.45
CA LYS A 46 2.00 2.85 -7.99
C LYS A 46 2.62 1.50 -7.64
N ASP A 47 3.94 1.40 -7.75
CA ASP A 47 4.68 0.19 -7.40
C ASP A 47 4.63 -0.08 -5.89
N ALA A 48 4.77 0.96 -5.06
CA ALA A 48 4.66 0.84 -3.61
C ALA A 48 3.27 0.36 -3.18
N GLU A 49 2.22 0.92 -3.76
CA GLU A 49 0.84 0.48 -3.51
C GLU A 49 0.63 -0.96 -3.95
N THR A 50 1.10 -1.35 -5.14
CA THR A 50 1.02 -2.73 -5.62
C THR A 50 1.72 -3.71 -4.66
N ARG A 51 2.91 -3.33 -4.15
CA ARG A 51 3.63 -4.14 -3.15
C ARG A 51 2.84 -4.26 -1.85
N ARG A 52 2.27 -3.16 -1.35
CA ARG A 52 1.44 -3.17 -0.13
C ARG A 52 0.20 -4.06 -0.33
N GLN A 53 -0.51 -3.94 -1.45
CA GLN A 53 -1.66 -4.79 -1.76
C GLN A 53 -1.28 -6.27 -1.80
N SER A 54 -0.14 -6.61 -2.43
CA SER A 54 0.35 -7.99 -2.44
C SER A 54 0.67 -8.52 -1.04
N ALA A 55 1.21 -7.68 -0.16
CA ALA A 55 1.51 -8.02 1.23
C ALA A 55 0.24 -8.27 2.05
N VAL A 56 -0.79 -7.43 1.89
CA VAL A 56 -2.11 -7.62 2.51
C VAL A 56 -2.70 -8.96 2.07
N LEU A 57 -2.72 -9.24 0.76
CA LEU A 57 -3.23 -10.51 0.22
C LEU A 57 -2.50 -11.73 0.79
N ALA A 58 -1.19 -11.63 1.02
CA ALA A 58 -0.40 -12.70 1.62
C ALA A 58 -0.77 -13.01 3.09
N LEU A 59 -1.41 -12.06 3.78
CA LEU A 59 -1.80 -12.17 5.18
C LEU A 59 -3.30 -12.47 5.38
N GLN A 60 -4.14 -12.32 4.34
CA GLN A 60 -5.61 -12.45 4.43
C GLN A 60 -6.12 -13.77 5.02
N ASN A 61 -5.35 -14.85 4.91
CA ASN A 61 -5.75 -16.18 5.39
C ASN A 61 -5.16 -16.52 6.77
N LEU A 62 -4.52 -15.56 7.44
CA LEU A 62 -3.97 -15.77 8.77
C LEU A 62 -4.98 -15.40 9.84
N ASP A 63 -5.02 -16.18 10.91
CA ASP A 63 -5.90 -15.94 12.04
C ASP A 63 -5.46 -14.68 12.79
N LYS A 64 -6.39 -13.75 12.98
CA LYS A 64 -6.23 -12.63 13.92
C LYS A 64 -6.39 -13.19 15.33
N VAL A 65 -5.42 -12.95 16.20
CA VAL A 65 -5.47 -13.41 17.58
C VAL A 65 -6.13 -12.33 18.43
N PRO A 66 -7.30 -12.58 19.03
CA PRO A 66 -7.89 -11.65 20.00
C PRO A 66 -6.98 -11.54 21.23
N LYS A 67 -6.86 -10.34 21.82
CA LYS A 67 -6.10 -10.12 23.06
C LYS A 67 -6.52 -11.06 24.21
N GLU A 68 -7.76 -11.53 24.21
CA GLU A 68 -8.35 -12.33 25.29
C GLU A 68 -7.93 -13.82 25.30
N SER A 69 -7.21 -14.33 24.28
CA SER A 69 -6.86 -15.76 24.18
C SER A 69 -5.44 -16.12 24.61
N PHE A 70 -4.66 -15.18 25.15
CA PHE A 70 -3.31 -15.43 25.71
C PHE A 70 -3.38 -16.05 27.13
N ASP A 71 -4.09 -17.17 27.30
CA ASP A 71 -4.10 -17.96 28.54
C ASP A 71 -2.91 -18.96 28.56
N GLY A 72 -1.70 -18.44 28.70
CA GLY A 72 -0.49 -19.23 28.96
C GLY A 72 -0.15 -19.26 30.47
N PRO A 73 0.20 -20.42 31.06
CA PRO A 73 0.53 -20.49 32.48
C PRO A 73 1.99 -20.07 32.70
N SER A 74 2.23 -18.76 32.84
CA SER A 74 3.51 -18.28 33.35
C SER A 74 3.32 -16.99 34.14
N ALA A 75 3.73 -17.06 35.41
CA ALA A 75 3.82 -15.95 36.34
C ALA A 75 4.92 -14.97 35.90
N ASP A 76 4.66 -14.20 34.85
CA ASP A 76 5.24 -12.88 34.57
C ASP A 76 4.44 -12.29 33.41
N SER A 77 3.46 -11.45 33.74
CA SER A 77 2.52 -10.85 32.80
C SER A 77 3.23 -9.79 31.95
N THR A 78 3.91 -10.23 30.90
CA THR A 78 4.42 -9.35 29.84
C THR A 78 3.59 -9.64 28.59
N GLU A 79 2.80 -8.66 28.15
CA GLU A 79 2.02 -8.78 26.92
C GLU A 79 2.96 -9.05 25.72
N PRO A 80 2.50 -9.77 24.68
CA PRO A 80 3.32 -10.03 23.50
C PRO A 80 3.70 -8.72 22.78
N VAL A 81 4.95 -8.28 22.95
CA VAL A 81 5.51 -7.09 22.28
C VAL A 81 5.80 -7.38 20.81
N CYS A 82 5.33 -6.53 19.89
CA CYS A 82 5.70 -6.63 18.48
C CYS A 82 7.18 -6.26 18.29
N CYS A 83 8.02 -7.19 17.81
CA CYS A 83 9.46 -6.93 17.67
C CYS A 83 9.83 -5.98 16.51
N ILE A 84 8.86 -5.53 15.70
CA ILE A 84 9.08 -4.58 14.60
C ILE A 84 9.00 -3.15 15.12
N CYS A 85 7.93 -2.80 15.82
CA CYS A 85 7.74 -1.46 16.39
C CYS A 85 8.18 -1.33 17.85
N LEU A 86 8.49 -2.46 18.52
CA LEU A 86 8.86 -2.55 19.93
C LEU A 86 7.79 -2.00 20.88
N ASN A 87 6.53 -2.01 20.46
CA ASN A 87 5.38 -1.54 21.23
C ASN A 87 4.36 -2.66 21.46
N GLU A 88 3.57 -2.53 22.52
CA GLU A 88 2.49 -3.45 22.90
C GLU A 88 1.15 -3.07 22.23
N GLU A 89 0.98 -1.79 21.91
CA GLU A 89 -0.21 -1.25 21.26
C GLU A 89 0.05 -1.00 19.77
N ASP A 90 -0.96 -1.25 18.95
CA ASP A 90 -0.94 -0.89 17.54
C ASP A 90 -1.18 0.63 17.42
N PRO A 91 -0.23 1.43 16.91
CA PRO A 91 -0.39 2.88 16.81
C PRO A 91 -1.51 3.33 15.85
N THR A 92 -2.08 2.41 15.05
CA THR A 92 -3.10 2.72 14.04
C THR A 92 -4.53 2.35 14.45
N ASP A 93 -4.74 1.67 15.59
CA ASP A 93 -6.09 1.28 16.06
C ASP A 93 -6.43 1.86 17.44
N ASP A 94 -7.70 2.22 17.64
CA ASP A 94 -8.25 2.91 18.82
C ASP A 94 -8.39 1.95 20.05
N GLY A 95 -7.40 1.08 20.28
CA GLY A 95 -7.29 0.24 21.49
C GLY A 95 -7.37 -1.28 21.26
N LEU A 96 -7.70 -1.76 20.05
CA LEU A 96 -7.64 -3.19 19.71
C LEU A 96 -6.30 -3.51 19.01
N ALA A 97 -5.25 -3.83 19.76
CA ALA A 97 -4.03 -4.38 19.14
C ALA A 97 -4.36 -5.76 18.54
N SER A 98 -4.63 -5.80 17.23
CA SER A 98 -4.86 -7.03 16.49
C SER A 98 -3.52 -7.60 16.07
N LEU A 99 -2.97 -8.47 16.91
CA LEU A 99 -1.80 -9.25 16.55
C LEU A 99 -2.18 -10.32 15.52
N VAL A 100 -1.38 -10.42 14.47
CA VAL A 100 -1.46 -11.49 13.48
C VAL A 100 -0.43 -12.55 13.84
N GLN A 101 -0.87 -13.81 13.92
CA GLN A 101 0.02 -14.95 14.09
C GLN A 101 0.41 -15.51 12.73
N LEU A 102 1.71 -15.55 12.43
CA LEU A 102 2.21 -16.24 11.25
C LEU A 102 2.16 -17.77 11.43
N PRO A 103 2.20 -18.58 10.35
CA PRO A 103 2.23 -20.05 10.43
C PRO A 103 3.43 -20.61 11.23
N CYS A 104 4.45 -19.78 11.44
CA CYS A 104 5.62 -20.09 12.26
C CYS A 104 5.44 -19.76 13.76
N HIS A 105 4.21 -19.39 14.17
CA HIS A 105 3.76 -19.01 15.52
C HIS A 105 4.32 -17.70 16.10
N HIS A 106 4.91 -16.84 15.27
CA HIS A 106 5.34 -15.50 15.69
C HIS A 106 4.23 -14.47 15.48
N HIS A 107 4.15 -13.49 16.39
CA HIS A 107 3.09 -12.49 16.46
C HIS A 107 3.62 -11.10 16.11
N PHE A 108 2.86 -10.34 15.32
CA PHE A 108 3.18 -8.97 14.92
C PHE A 108 1.90 -8.16 14.76
N HIS A 109 1.96 -6.83 14.88
CA HIS A 109 0.87 -5.98 14.43
C HIS A 109 0.65 -6.16 12.92
N GLU A 110 -0.62 -6.16 12.50
CA GLU A 110 -1.02 -6.36 11.11
C GLU A 110 -0.30 -5.38 10.17
N ASP A 111 -0.32 -4.08 10.49
CA ASP A 111 0.36 -3.06 9.69
C ASP A 111 1.89 -3.25 9.69
N CYS A 112 2.48 -3.60 10.84
CA CYS A 112 3.93 -3.82 10.93
C CYS A 112 4.38 -4.98 10.03
N VAL A 113 3.62 -6.09 10.00
CA VAL A 113 3.97 -7.24 9.15
C VAL A 113 3.62 -6.99 7.68
N ILE A 114 2.59 -6.20 7.36
CA ILE A 114 2.30 -5.74 5.99
C ILE A 114 3.47 -4.93 5.44
N ASP A 115 3.97 -3.97 6.22
CA ASP A 115 5.09 -3.12 5.80
C ASP A 115 6.35 -3.94 5.57
N TRP A 116 6.62 -4.93 6.43
CA TRP A 116 7.71 -5.89 6.20
C TRP A 116 7.49 -6.71 4.91
N PHE A 117 6.27 -7.18 4.67
CA PHE A 117 5.92 -8.00 3.51
C PHE A 117 5.92 -7.23 2.19
N SER A 118 5.80 -5.90 2.24
CA SER A 118 6.03 -5.06 1.07
C SER A 118 7.46 -5.20 0.49
N ALA A 119 8.41 -5.67 1.30
CA ALA A 119 9.80 -5.93 0.91
C ALA A 119 10.21 -7.42 0.97
N SER A 120 9.66 -8.22 1.90
CA SER A 120 10.03 -9.63 2.08
C SER A 120 8.88 -10.49 2.60
N THR A 121 8.58 -11.61 1.95
CA THR A 121 7.52 -12.56 2.37
C THR A 121 7.96 -13.57 3.43
N THR A 122 8.95 -13.21 4.25
CA THR A 122 9.53 -14.10 5.27
C THR A 122 9.30 -13.54 6.67
N CYS A 123 9.17 -14.42 7.66
CA CYS A 123 9.05 -14.02 9.06
C CYS A 123 10.29 -13.21 9.51
N PRO A 124 10.12 -12.01 10.11
CA PRO A 124 11.24 -11.20 10.63
C PRO A 124 12.14 -11.92 11.64
N LEU A 125 11.57 -12.84 12.42
CA LEU A 125 12.26 -13.55 13.50
C LEU A 125 12.98 -14.81 13.02
N CYS A 126 12.28 -15.67 12.27
CA CYS A 126 12.80 -16.99 11.90
C CYS A 126 13.06 -17.19 10.41
N ARG A 127 12.79 -16.17 9.57
CA ARG A 127 13.00 -16.17 8.11
C ARG A 127 12.26 -17.26 7.33
N ARG A 128 11.35 -18.01 7.97
CA ARG A 128 10.45 -18.97 7.29
C ARG A 128 9.44 -18.22 6.43
N SER A 129 9.15 -18.75 5.24
CA SER A 129 8.13 -18.21 4.35
C SER A 129 6.72 -18.44 4.91
N THR A 130 5.80 -17.54 4.63
CA THR A 130 4.39 -17.68 5.03
C THR A 130 3.62 -18.71 4.20
N THR A 131 4.21 -19.22 3.12
CA THR A 131 3.62 -20.20 2.22
C THR A 131 3.90 -21.65 2.60
N SER A 132 4.60 -21.94 3.70
CA SER A 132 4.78 -23.34 4.13
C SER A 132 3.51 -23.81 4.83
N PRO A 133 2.71 -24.71 4.22
CA PRO A 133 1.65 -25.36 4.97
C PRO A 133 2.32 -26.19 6.07
N THR A 134 1.89 -26.00 7.31
CA THR A 134 2.10 -27.00 8.37
C THR A 134 1.54 -28.32 7.87
N ALA A 135 2.42 -29.30 7.66
CA ALA A 135 2.10 -30.68 7.33
C ALA A 135 1.40 -31.38 8.50
#